data_AF-A0A3M1DJS4-F1
#
_entry.id   AF-A0A3M1DJS4-F1
#
_cell.length_a   1.000
_cell.length_b   1.000
_cell.length_c   1.000
_cell.angle_alpha   90.00
_cell.angle_beta   90.00
_cell.angle_gamma   90.00
#
_symmetry.space_group_name_H-M   'P 1'
#
loop_
_entity.id
_entity.type
_entity.pdbx_description
1 polymer ?
#
loop_
_entity_poly.entity_id
_entity_poly.type
_entity_poly.pdbx_seq_one_letter_code
_entity_poly.pdbx_strand_id
1 'polypeptide(L)'
;GGGPERAAEGRAIVIATGYNVFDPRLKPEFGYGIYPQVVTTLELEHRLASGDLTVDGRTPKDVVFVKCVGSRDRQLGRPYCSRVCCMISAKQAQLVRQALPDARVTVFYMDVRTFGKRGEEFYDEARRAGVRYRRGNVSEIYRRGDRVVVRVEDTLLGRTVEHEADLVVLAVGMEPRPEAADIAALLKLPRSADGFFLEAHPKLRPVDTAVDGVFLAGCCQGPKDIPDTIAQAKAAAASALIPLMRGVVPMEAATAIVDPELCAGCGMCVEICPYGAPALDPLWGVSRVNAVLCKGCGACAVTCPSKAIRLQHFTPDQILAQVEALVGW
;
A
#
# COMPACT_ATOMS: atom_id res chain seq x y z
N GLY A 1 13.16 -22.51 -0.43
CA GLY A 1 12.65 -23.89 -0.51
C GLY A 1 11.85 -24.01 -1.78
N GLY A 2 12.37 -24.73 -2.78
CA GLY A 2 11.74 -24.87 -4.08
C GLY A 2 10.62 -25.90 -4.03
N GLY A 3 9.38 -25.44 -3.94
CA GLY A 3 8.24 -26.26 -4.34
C GLY A 3 8.30 -26.55 -5.84
N PRO A 4 7.52 -27.52 -6.35
CA PRO A 4 7.47 -27.80 -7.77
C PRO A 4 7.03 -26.56 -8.54
N GLU A 5 7.84 -26.15 -9.52
CA GLU A 5 7.49 -25.08 -10.44
C GLU A 5 6.25 -25.50 -11.25
N ARG A 6 5.25 -24.62 -11.29
CA ARG A 6 4.00 -24.85 -12.02
C ARG A 6 3.82 -23.73 -13.02
N ALA A 7 3.68 -24.09 -14.29
CA ALA A 7 3.31 -23.16 -15.34
C ALA A 7 1.78 -23.07 -15.45
N ALA A 8 1.25 -21.85 -15.55
CA ALA A 8 -0.16 -21.61 -15.85
C ALA A 8 -0.26 -20.40 -16.79
N GLU A 9 -1.11 -20.52 -17.82
CA GLU A 9 -1.39 -19.41 -18.73
C GLU A 9 -2.56 -18.58 -18.19
N GLY A 10 -2.33 -17.26 -18.04
CA GLY A 10 -3.32 -16.31 -17.57
C GLY A 10 -3.38 -15.10 -18.50
N ARG A 11 -4.60 -14.63 -18.80
CA ARG A 11 -4.84 -13.43 -19.64
C ARG A 11 -5.07 -12.15 -18.84
N ALA A 12 -5.27 -12.27 -17.53
CA ALA A 12 -5.41 -11.16 -16.61
C ALA A 12 -4.83 -11.54 -15.24
N ILE A 13 -4.24 -10.58 -14.55
CA ILE A 13 -3.64 -10.73 -13.22
C ILE A 13 -4.32 -9.74 -12.28
N VAL A 14 -4.83 -10.21 -11.15
CA VAL A 14 -5.37 -9.35 -10.08
C VAL A 14 -4.47 -9.46 -8.86
N ILE A 15 -3.88 -8.34 -8.46
CA ILE A 15 -3.04 -8.25 -7.28
C ILE A 15 -3.92 -7.94 -6.09
N ALA A 16 -4.06 -8.91 -5.19
CA ALA A 16 -4.84 -8.80 -3.96
C ALA A 16 -4.02 -9.23 -2.73
N THR A 17 -2.73 -8.87 -2.70
CA THR A 17 -1.77 -9.35 -1.68
C THR A 17 -1.95 -8.73 -0.30
N GLY A 18 -2.87 -7.77 -0.13
CA GLY A 18 -3.20 -7.20 1.17
C GLY A 18 -2.14 -6.23 1.71
N TYR A 19 -1.90 -6.28 3.01
CA TYR A 19 -1.09 -5.33 3.77
C TYR A 19 -0.42 -6.01 4.97
N ASN A 20 0.55 -5.34 5.59
CA ASN A 20 1.08 -5.67 6.92
C ASN A 20 0.70 -4.59 7.93
N VAL A 21 0.69 -4.95 9.22
CA VAL A 21 0.55 -3.95 10.29
C VAL A 21 1.90 -3.30 10.58
N PHE A 22 1.88 -1.99 10.85
CA PHE A 22 3.08 -1.25 11.24
C PHE A 22 3.72 -1.83 12.50
N ASP A 23 5.04 -1.97 12.49
CA ASP A 23 5.84 -2.38 13.64
C ASP A 23 6.08 -1.22 14.62
N PRO A 24 5.45 -1.22 15.82
CA PRO A 24 5.60 -0.15 16.78
C PRO A 24 6.97 -0.07 17.44
N ARG A 25 7.86 -1.06 17.24
CA ARG A 25 9.25 -0.98 17.74
C ARG A 25 10.01 0.19 17.12
N LEU A 26 9.56 0.69 15.96
CA LEU A 26 10.06 1.91 15.33
C LEU A 26 9.66 3.21 16.06
N LYS A 27 8.81 3.12 17.09
CA LYS A 27 8.48 4.19 18.04
C LYS A 27 8.85 3.76 19.46
N PRO A 28 10.16 3.73 19.81
CA PRO A 28 10.62 3.23 21.10
C PRO A 28 10.01 3.98 22.29
N GLU A 29 9.62 5.24 22.10
CA GLU A 29 8.92 6.07 23.10
C GLU A 29 7.57 5.47 23.55
N PHE A 30 7.00 4.51 22.82
CA PHE A 30 5.76 3.81 23.21
C PHE A 30 6.01 2.50 23.96
N GLY A 31 7.25 2.05 24.10
CA GLY A 31 7.60 0.90 24.93
C GLY A 31 7.04 -0.46 24.46
N TYR A 32 6.62 -0.58 23.20
CA TYR A 32 6.16 -1.84 22.63
C TYR A 32 7.31 -2.87 22.58
N GLY A 33 7.04 -4.09 23.04
CA GLY A 33 8.05 -5.14 23.21
C GLY A 33 8.91 -5.00 24.46
N ILE A 34 8.78 -3.90 25.21
CA ILE A 34 9.46 -3.66 26.50
C ILE A 34 8.46 -3.82 27.65
N TYR A 35 7.27 -3.25 27.51
CA TYR A 35 6.22 -3.29 28.52
C TYR A 35 5.15 -4.33 28.15
N PRO A 36 4.86 -5.33 29.01
CA PRO A 36 3.81 -6.33 28.73
C PRO A 36 2.40 -5.72 28.66
N GLN A 37 2.21 -4.53 29.24
CA GLN A 37 0.98 -3.74 29.17
C GLN A 37 0.73 -3.13 27.79
N VAL A 38 1.75 -3.05 26.92
CA VAL A 38 1.64 -2.35 25.62
C VAL A 38 1.44 -3.37 24.51
N VAL A 39 0.28 -3.33 23.88
CA VAL A 39 -0.13 -4.24 22.81
C VAL A 39 -0.57 -3.48 21.57
N THR A 40 -0.60 -4.13 20.41
CA THR A 40 -1.20 -3.59 19.19
C THR A 40 -2.69 -3.87 19.12
N THR A 41 -3.41 -3.15 18.25
CA THR A 41 -4.80 -3.49 17.93
C THR A 41 -4.96 -4.89 17.35
N LEU A 42 -3.95 -5.44 16.65
CA LEU A 42 -4.04 -6.82 16.13
C LEU A 42 -3.93 -7.85 17.27
N GLU A 43 -3.01 -7.65 18.21
CA GLU A 43 -2.89 -8.49 19.40
C GLU A 43 -4.15 -8.41 20.27
N LEU A 44 -4.72 -7.20 20.45
CA LEU A 44 -5.99 -7.05 21.15
C LEU A 44 -7.14 -7.77 20.43
N GLU A 45 -7.15 -7.83 19.10
CA GLU A 45 -8.14 -8.60 18.36
C GLU A 45 -8.10 -10.08 18.74
N HIS A 46 -6.90 -10.66 18.83
CA HIS A 46 -6.71 -12.05 19.28
C HIS A 46 -7.14 -12.26 20.74
N ARG A 47 -6.81 -11.31 21.63
CA ARG A 47 -7.21 -11.35 23.04
C ARG A 47 -8.72 -11.25 23.25
N LEU A 48 -9.39 -10.38 22.49
CA LEU A 48 -10.85 -10.28 22.49
C LEU A 48 -11.50 -11.55 21.95
N ALA A 49 -10.92 -12.18 20.93
CA ALA A 49 -11.41 -13.42 20.37
C ALA A 49 -11.24 -14.62 21.32
N SER A 50 -10.13 -14.67 22.09
CA SER A 50 -9.92 -15.71 23.10
C SER A 50 -10.70 -15.48 24.39
N GLY A 51 -11.11 -14.23 24.65
CA GLY A 51 -11.76 -13.83 25.90
C GLY A 51 -10.79 -13.52 27.05
N ASP A 52 -9.48 -13.57 26.81
CA ASP A 52 -8.45 -13.26 27.82
C ASP A 52 -7.84 -11.86 27.60
N LEU A 53 -8.29 -10.91 28.41
CA LEU A 53 -7.79 -9.54 28.45
C LEU A 53 -6.78 -9.29 29.58
N THR A 54 -6.34 -10.34 30.28
CA THR A 54 -5.45 -10.16 31.42
C THR A 54 -4.06 -9.66 31.00
N VAL A 55 -3.43 -8.91 31.90
CA VAL A 55 -2.05 -8.45 31.78
C VAL A 55 -1.35 -8.85 33.07
N ASP A 56 -0.27 -9.63 32.96
CA ASP A 56 0.45 -10.20 34.10
C ASP A 56 -0.50 -10.90 35.12
N GLY A 57 -1.50 -11.61 34.61
CA GLY A 57 -2.50 -12.34 35.41
C GLY A 57 -3.55 -11.46 36.09
N ARG A 58 -3.60 -10.15 35.79
CA ARG A 58 -4.56 -9.21 36.36
C ARG A 58 -5.52 -8.67 35.30
N THR A 59 -6.77 -8.51 35.70
CA THR A 59 -7.80 -7.87 34.85
C THR A 59 -7.57 -6.35 34.81
N PRO A 60 -7.38 -5.74 33.62
CA PRO A 60 -7.10 -4.31 33.52
C PRO A 60 -8.33 -3.47 33.88
N LYS A 61 -8.15 -2.42 34.69
CA LYS A 61 -9.19 -1.45 35.06
C LYS A 61 -9.06 -0.14 34.30
N ASP A 62 -7.86 0.21 33.85
CA ASP A 62 -7.59 1.38 33.01
C ASP A 62 -7.03 0.94 31.66
N VAL A 63 -7.83 1.08 30.60
CA VAL A 63 -7.43 0.73 29.23
C VAL A 63 -7.31 2.00 28.38
N VAL A 64 -6.17 2.19 27.75
CA VAL A 64 -5.87 3.36 26.92
C VAL A 64 -5.60 2.93 25.48
N PHE A 65 -6.24 3.59 24.52
CA PHE A 65 -5.91 3.46 23.10
C PHE A 65 -5.12 4.68 22.63
N VAL A 66 -4.06 4.45 21.87
CA VAL A 66 -3.24 5.49 21.23
C VAL A 66 -3.47 5.43 19.73
N LYS A 67 -4.02 6.50 19.14
CA LYS A 67 -4.30 6.57 17.71
C LYS A 67 -3.07 6.92 16.88
N CYS A 68 -3.15 6.66 15.58
CA CYS A 68 -2.19 7.08 14.56
C CYS A 68 -0.77 6.53 14.78
N VAL A 69 -0.62 5.35 15.39
CA VAL A 69 0.70 4.74 15.60
C VAL A 69 1.22 4.22 14.25
N GLY A 70 2.29 4.82 13.72
CA GLY A 70 2.79 4.51 12.38
C GLY A 70 1.93 5.08 11.25
N SER A 71 1.19 6.16 11.48
CA SER A 71 0.41 6.85 10.45
C SER A 71 0.32 8.33 10.75
N ARG A 72 0.27 9.17 9.71
CA ARG A 72 0.33 10.62 9.84
C ARG A 72 1.59 11.07 10.60
N ASP A 73 2.66 10.30 10.43
CA ASP A 73 3.96 10.49 11.08
C ASP A 73 4.99 10.76 9.99
N ARG A 74 5.38 12.03 9.84
CA ARG A 74 6.38 12.44 8.84
C ARG A 74 7.80 11.98 9.21
N GLN A 75 8.10 11.82 10.50
CA GLN A 75 9.43 11.39 10.95
C GLN A 75 9.70 9.95 10.50
N LEU A 76 8.66 9.12 10.45
CA LEU A 76 8.70 7.74 9.96
C LEU A 76 8.49 7.59 8.45
N GLY A 77 8.44 8.69 7.68
CA GLY A 77 8.14 8.65 6.25
C GLY A 77 6.73 8.15 5.93
N ARG A 78 5.79 8.22 6.88
CA ARG A 78 4.41 7.72 6.76
C ARG A 78 3.40 8.85 6.94
N PRO A 79 3.37 9.86 6.03
CA PRO A 79 2.48 11.02 6.16
C PRO A 79 0.99 10.68 5.94
N TYR A 80 0.69 9.49 5.40
CA TYR A 80 -0.66 9.05 5.07
C TYR A 80 -1.47 8.60 6.31
N CYS A 81 -2.78 8.55 6.16
CA CYS A 81 -3.70 8.00 7.16
C CYS A 81 -4.03 6.54 6.81
N SER A 82 -3.95 5.63 7.78
CA SER A 82 -4.32 4.22 7.58
C SER A 82 -5.83 3.95 7.51
N ARG A 83 -6.67 5.00 7.52
CA ARG A 83 -8.13 5.00 7.31
C ARG A 83 -8.98 4.22 8.31
N VAL A 84 -8.58 3.02 8.73
CA VAL A 84 -9.39 2.10 9.55
C VAL A 84 -9.13 2.18 11.04
N CYS A 85 -7.97 2.71 11.47
CA CYS A 85 -7.56 2.68 12.87
C CYS A 85 -8.52 3.45 13.79
N CYS A 86 -9.23 4.47 13.29
CA CYS A 86 -10.30 5.16 14.03
C CYS A 86 -11.45 4.22 14.38
N MET A 87 -12.02 3.55 13.37
CA MET A 87 -13.13 2.60 13.51
C MET A 87 -12.73 1.34 14.29
N ILE A 88 -11.54 0.78 14.05
CA ILE A 88 -11.05 -0.42 14.76
C ILE A 88 -11.02 -0.18 16.26
N SER A 89 -10.45 0.93 16.74
CA SER A 89 -10.45 1.14 18.19
C SER A 89 -11.80 1.58 18.74
N ALA A 90 -12.71 2.18 17.96
CA ALA A 90 -14.08 2.38 18.43
C ALA A 90 -14.75 1.04 18.72
N LYS A 91 -14.62 0.08 17.78
CA LYS A 91 -15.12 -1.29 17.92
C LYS A 91 -14.47 -1.99 19.12
N GLN A 92 -13.14 -2.03 19.16
CA GLN A 92 -12.43 -2.71 20.24
C GLN A 92 -12.67 -2.06 21.60
N ALA A 93 -12.80 -0.73 21.69
CA ALA A 93 -13.12 -0.06 22.94
C ALA A 93 -14.52 -0.46 23.45
N GLN A 94 -15.52 -0.59 22.57
CA GLN A 94 -16.84 -1.10 22.95
C GLN A 94 -16.77 -2.55 23.41
N LEU A 95 -16.04 -3.41 22.69
CA LEU A 95 -15.88 -4.82 23.08
C LEU A 95 -15.15 -4.96 24.42
N VAL A 96 -14.13 -4.13 24.67
CA VAL A 96 -13.46 -4.06 25.98
C VAL A 96 -14.44 -3.62 27.08
N ARG A 97 -15.30 -2.62 26.82
CA ARG A 97 -16.34 -2.20 27.78
C ARG A 97 -17.38 -3.30 28.06
N GLN A 98 -17.70 -4.12 27.07
CA GLN A 98 -18.61 -5.26 27.22
C GLN A 98 -17.96 -6.40 28.02
N ALA A 99 -16.71 -6.73 27.71
CA ALA A 99 -15.96 -7.77 28.41
C ALA A 99 -15.57 -7.36 29.83
N LEU A 100 -15.28 -6.06 30.05
CA LEU A 100 -14.84 -5.48 31.32
C LEU A 100 -15.74 -4.28 31.70
N PRO A 101 -16.95 -4.53 32.26
CA PRO A 101 -17.94 -3.48 32.55
C PRO A 101 -17.47 -2.41 33.54
N ASP A 102 -16.44 -2.68 34.35
CA ASP A 102 -15.86 -1.72 35.31
C ASP A 102 -14.61 -1.01 34.77
N ALA A 103 -14.08 -1.41 33.61
CA ALA A 103 -12.86 -0.82 33.07
C ALA A 103 -13.11 0.56 32.46
N ARG A 104 -12.29 1.53 32.84
CA ARG A 104 -12.26 2.86 32.23
C ARG A 104 -11.50 2.80 30.91
N VAL A 105 -12.19 3.03 29.81
CA VAL A 105 -11.58 3.05 28.48
C VAL A 105 -11.40 4.48 28.00
N THR A 106 -10.18 4.82 27.58
CA THR A 106 -9.82 6.17 27.09
C THR A 106 -9.11 6.06 25.74
N VAL A 107 -9.48 6.90 24.78
CA VAL A 107 -8.90 6.93 23.44
C VAL A 107 -8.23 8.30 23.24
N PHE A 108 -6.91 8.32 23.05
CA PHE A 108 -6.15 9.50 22.67
C PHE A 108 -6.07 9.64 21.16
N TYR A 109 -6.47 10.79 20.63
CA TYR A 109 -6.60 11.01 19.19
C TYR A 109 -6.21 12.44 18.77
N MET A 110 -5.85 12.59 17.49
CA MET A 110 -5.73 13.90 16.83
C MET A 110 -7.08 14.33 16.24
N ASP A 111 -7.61 13.51 15.34
CA ASP A 111 -8.91 13.64 14.71
C ASP A 111 -9.61 12.27 14.73
N VAL A 112 -10.92 12.26 14.89
CA VAL A 112 -11.75 11.06 14.71
C VAL A 112 -12.16 10.98 13.25
N ARG A 113 -11.79 9.90 12.57
CA ARG A 113 -12.09 9.67 11.15
C ARG A 113 -13.01 8.47 10.98
N THR A 114 -14.29 8.70 11.21
CA THR A 114 -15.42 7.76 11.18
C THR A 114 -16.25 7.96 9.91
N PHE A 115 -15.57 8.04 8.77
CA PHE A 115 -16.22 8.25 7.47
C PHE A 115 -16.93 6.96 7.00
N GLY A 116 -17.86 7.12 6.05
CA GLY A 116 -18.66 6.01 5.52
C GLY A 116 -20.03 5.91 6.17
N LYS A 117 -20.88 5.04 5.63
CA LYS A 117 -22.26 4.87 6.11
C LYS A 117 -22.23 4.29 7.53
N ARG A 118 -22.94 4.94 8.47
CA ARG A 118 -23.00 4.58 9.90
C ARG A 118 -21.69 4.76 10.68
N GLY A 119 -20.66 5.37 10.09
CA GLY A 119 -19.37 5.54 10.77
C GLY A 119 -19.48 6.45 12.00
N GLU A 120 -20.14 7.60 11.84
CA GLU A 120 -20.32 8.58 12.92
C GLU A 120 -21.25 8.05 14.02
N GLU A 121 -22.33 7.39 13.63
CA GLU A 121 -23.28 6.78 14.55
C GLU A 121 -22.59 5.71 15.42
N PHE A 122 -21.69 4.92 14.83
CA PHE A 122 -20.91 3.92 15.56
C PHE A 122 -19.92 4.56 16.56
N TYR A 123 -19.33 5.70 16.20
CA TYR A 123 -18.51 6.48 17.12
C TYR A 123 -19.32 7.02 18.31
N ASP A 124 -20.52 7.54 18.05
CA ASP A 124 -21.43 8.01 19.09
C ASP A 124 -21.91 6.87 19.99
N GLU A 125 -22.20 5.69 19.43
CA GLU A 125 -22.49 4.48 20.19
C GLU A 125 -21.34 4.11 21.14
N ALA A 126 -20.08 4.21 20.68
CA ALA A 126 -18.92 3.98 21.54
C ALA A 126 -18.84 4.98 22.70
N ARG A 127 -19.11 6.27 22.43
CA ARG A 127 -19.14 7.31 23.49
C ARG A 127 -20.27 7.08 24.48
N ARG A 128 -21.47 6.71 24.00
CA ARG A 128 -22.63 6.38 24.85
C ARG A 128 -22.37 5.15 25.72
N ALA A 129 -21.54 4.21 25.25
CA ALA A 129 -21.06 3.06 26.04
C ALA A 129 -19.99 3.43 27.10
N GLY A 130 -19.67 4.71 27.28
CA GLY A 130 -18.75 5.22 28.30
C GLY A 130 -17.29 5.29 27.86
N VAL A 131 -16.99 5.09 26.57
CA VAL A 131 -15.63 5.28 26.04
C VAL A 131 -15.29 6.77 26.01
N ARG A 132 -14.21 7.16 26.69
CA ARG A 132 -13.78 8.56 26.78
C ARG A 132 -12.83 8.88 25.63
N TYR A 133 -13.12 9.92 24.86
CA TYR A 133 -12.23 10.41 23.81
C TYR A 133 -11.53 11.67 24.29
N ARG A 134 -10.20 11.69 24.24
CA ARG A 134 -9.38 12.85 24.62
C ARG A 134 -8.49 13.27 23.47
N ARG A 135 -8.58 14.55 23.09
CA ARG A 135 -7.81 15.07 21.95
C ARG A 135 -6.41 15.45 22.41
N GLY A 136 -5.44 14.64 22.03
CA GLY A 136 -4.06 14.84 22.45
C GLY A 136 -3.09 13.91 21.75
N ASN A 137 -1.87 14.41 21.59
CA ASN A 137 -0.75 13.65 21.05
C ASN A 137 0.04 13.04 22.20
N VAL A 138 0.11 11.70 22.21
CA VAL A 138 0.92 10.97 23.19
C VAL A 138 2.37 11.21 22.87
N SER A 139 3.12 11.73 23.85
CA SER A 139 4.55 11.98 23.72
C SER A 139 5.36 10.73 23.99
N GLU A 140 5.04 10.01 25.08
CA GLU A 140 5.75 8.82 25.52
C GLU A 140 4.89 7.96 26.45
N ILE A 141 5.27 6.70 26.57
CA ILE A 141 4.77 5.74 27.54
C ILE A 141 5.95 5.29 28.38
N TYR A 142 5.84 5.37 29.70
CA TYR A 142 6.92 4.94 30.60
C TYR A 142 6.35 4.19 31.81
N ARG A 143 7.21 3.38 32.45
CA ARG A 143 6.80 2.56 33.60
C ARG A 143 6.80 3.37 34.90
N ARG A 144 5.76 3.19 35.72
CA ARG A 144 5.67 3.69 37.10
C ARG A 144 5.15 2.56 37.98
N GLY A 145 6.07 1.88 38.69
CA GLY A 145 5.74 0.72 39.50
C GLY A 145 5.28 -0.48 38.66
N ASP A 146 4.08 -0.98 38.94
CA ASP A 146 3.44 -2.10 38.24
C ASP A 146 2.58 -1.68 37.04
N ARG A 147 2.44 -0.37 36.80
CA ARG A 147 1.64 0.23 35.73
C ARG A 147 2.50 0.97 34.71
N VAL A 148 1.88 1.32 33.59
CA VAL A 148 2.44 2.26 32.60
C VAL A 148 1.71 3.58 32.65
N VAL A 149 2.43 4.66 32.37
CA VAL A 149 1.93 6.03 32.33
C VAL A 149 2.02 6.53 30.90
N VAL A 150 0.89 6.98 30.37
CA VAL A 150 0.77 7.62 29.06
C VAL A 150 0.84 9.13 29.26
N ARG A 151 1.93 9.75 28.81
CA ARG A 151 2.11 11.21 28.84
C ARG A 151 1.58 11.80 27.53
N VAL A 152 0.67 12.76 27.64
CA VAL A 152 -0.05 13.33 26.50
C VAL A 152 -0.27 14.82 26.69
N GLU A 153 -0.11 15.57 25.61
CA GLU A 153 -0.54 16.97 25.57
C GLU A 153 -2.06 17.01 25.29
N ASP A 154 -2.86 17.38 26.28
CA ASP A 154 -4.31 17.58 26.08
C ASP A 154 -4.52 18.95 25.43
N THR A 155 -4.76 18.93 24.13
CA THR A 155 -4.88 20.15 23.32
C THR A 155 -6.14 20.97 23.64
N LEU A 156 -7.14 20.37 24.30
CA LEU A 156 -8.36 21.08 24.71
C LEU A 156 -8.19 21.77 26.05
N LEU A 157 -7.32 21.23 26.91
CA LEU A 157 -6.97 21.83 28.20
C LEU A 157 -5.72 22.71 28.15
N GLY A 158 -4.95 22.65 27.06
CA GLY A 158 -3.71 23.41 26.90
C GLY A 158 -2.61 23.01 27.88
N ARG A 159 -2.61 21.75 28.36
CA ARG A 159 -1.64 21.26 29.35
C ARG A 159 -1.29 19.79 29.13
N THR A 160 -0.10 19.42 29.56
CA THR A 160 0.32 18.02 29.64
C THR A 160 -0.44 17.32 30.77
N VAL A 161 -0.93 16.12 30.48
CA VAL A 161 -1.58 15.25 31.45
C VAL A 161 -0.92 13.87 31.42
N GLU A 162 -0.91 13.21 32.57
CA GLU A 162 -0.42 11.84 32.72
C GLU A 162 -1.59 10.92 33.03
N HIS A 163 -1.67 9.81 32.30
CA HIS A 163 -2.71 8.82 32.47
C HIS A 163 -2.09 7.45 32.79
N GLU A 164 -2.34 6.95 34.00
CA GLU A 164 -2.01 5.58 34.35
C GLU A 164 -2.91 4.60 33.59
N ALA A 165 -2.31 3.52 33.09
CA ALA A 165 -3.00 2.47 32.36
C ALA A 165 -2.49 1.09 32.80
N ASP A 166 -3.43 0.15 32.93
CA ASP A 166 -3.14 -1.28 33.12
C ASP A 166 -2.92 -1.98 31.78
N LEU A 167 -3.53 -1.46 30.70
CA LEU A 167 -3.37 -1.93 29.33
C LEU A 167 -3.34 -0.72 28.38
N VAL A 168 -2.33 -0.66 27.51
CA VAL A 168 -2.22 0.34 26.44
C VAL A 168 -2.26 -0.37 25.09
N VAL A 169 -3.13 0.13 24.21
CA VAL A 169 -3.40 -0.44 22.90
C VAL A 169 -2.98 0.55 21.83
N LEU A 170 -1.94 0.20 21.09
CA LEU A 170 -1.42 0.98 19.97
C LEU A 170 -2.27 0.70 18.72
N ALA A 171 -2.99 1.70 18.24
CA ALA A 171 -3.74 1.61 16.99
C ALA A 171 -2.78 1.79 15.79
N VAL A 172 -2.14 0.68 15.45
CA VAL A 172 -1.12 0.57 14.42
C VAL A 172 -1.69 0.81 13.02
N GLY A 173 -0.89 1.47 12.19
CA GLY A 173 -1.17 1.70 10.78
C GLY A 173 -1.08 0.44 9.92
N MET A 174 -1.53 0.59 8.68
CA MET A 174 -1.31 -0.37 7.60
C MET A 174 -0.09 0.06 6.79
N GLU A 175 0.74 -0.89 6.41
CA GLU A 175 1.86 -0.68 5.50
C GLU A 175 1.87 -1.73 4.38
N PRO A 176 2.53 -1.46 3.24
CA PRO A 176 2.67 -2.43 2.17
C PRO A 176 3.36 -3.69 2.68
N ARG A 177 3.01 -4.85 2.11
CA ARG A 177 3.73 -6.08 2.41
C ARG A 177 5.20 -5.99 1.96
N PRO A 178 6.16 -6.62 2.67
CA PRO A 178 7.56 -6.64 2.26
C PRO A 178 7.77 -7.09 0.82
N GLU A 179 6.98 -8.09 0.39
CA GLU A 179 7.06 -8.69 -0.95
C GLU A 179 6.45 -7.79 -2.05
N ALA A 180 5.85 -6.64 -1.70
CA ALA A 180 5.24 -5.73 -2.67
C ALA A 180 6.28 -5.16 -3.64
N ALA A 181 7.52 -4.95 -3.19
CA ALA A 181 8.62 -4.50 -4.05
C ALA A 181 8.97 -5.54 -5.12
N ASP A 182 9.06 -6.82 -4.72
CA ASP A 182 9.38 -7.92 -5.63
C ASP A 182 8.28 -8.14 -6.67
N ILE A 183 7.01 -8.08 -6.24
CA ILE A 183 5.86 -8.16 -7.13
C ILE A 183 5.83 -6.98 -8.10
N ALA A 184 6.11 -5.76 -7.62
CA ALA A 184 6.19 -4.57 -8.47
C ALA A 184 7.30 -4.70 -9.52
N ALA A 185 8.47 -5.21 -9.14
CA ALA A 185 9.59 -5.42 -10.03
C ALA A 185 9.33 -6.53 -11.07
N LEU A 186 8.63 -7.60 -10.66
CA LEU A 186 8.23 -8.71 -11.52
C LEU A 186 7.23 -8.25 -12.57
N LEU A 187 6.19 -7.51 -12.15
CA LEU A 187 5.09 -7.09 -13.01
C LEU A 187 5.30 -5.70 -13.64
N LYS A 188 6.46 -5.07 -13.40
CA LYS A 188 6.82 -3.71 -13.87
C LYS A 188 5.80 -2.65 -13.48
N LEU A 189 5.31 -2.72 -12.24
CA LEU A 189 4.31 -1.81 -11.72
C LEU A 189 4.92 -0.62 -10.97
N PRO A 190 4.40 0.59 -11.16
CA PRO A 190 4.75 1.72 -10.32
C PRO A 190 4.17 1.57 -8.90
N ARG A 191 4.80 2.25 -7.94
CA ARG A 191 4.33 2.37 -6.55
C ARG A 191 4.12 3.83 -6.21
N SER A 192 3.09 4.06 -5.40
CA SER A 192 2.76 5.37 -4.84
C SER A 192 3.80 5.81 -3.80
N ALA A 193 3.82 7.10 -3.46
CA ALA A 193 4.76 7.66 -2.48
C ALA A 193 4.60 7.08 -1.06
N ASP A 194 3.44 6.50 -0.76
CA ASP A 194 3.17 5.75 0.48
C ASP A 194 3.62 4.29 0.42
N GLY A 195 4.17 3.86 -0.71
CA GLY A 195 4.70 2.53 -0.96
C GLY A 195 3.66 1.50 -1.40
N PHE A 196 2.37 1.83 -1.53
CA PHE A 196 1.38 0.88 -2.07
C PHE A 196 1.44 0.83 -3.61
N PHE A 197 0.74 -0.11 -4.24
CA PHE A 197 0.67 -0.16 -5.71
C PHE A 197 -0.10 1.05 -6.25
N LEU A 198 0.42 1.67 -7.31
CA LEU A 198 -0.18 2.84 -7.94
C LEU A 198 -1.22 2.43 -8.99
N GLU A 199 -2.44 2.93 -8.84
CA GLU A 199 -3.49 2.79 -9.86
C GLU A 199 -3.21 3.64 -11.11
N ALA A 200 -3.81 3.28 -12.24
CA ALA A 200 -3.66 4.01 -13.49
C ALA A 200 -4.20 5.45 -13.41
N HIS A 201 -5.34 5.65 -12.74
CA HIS A 201 -5.87 6.98 -12.45
C HIS A 201 -6.77 6.94 -11.21
N PRO A 202 -6.61 7.85 -10.22
CA PRO A 202 -7.33 7.81 -8.94
C PRO A 202 -8.86 7.90 -8.98
N LYS A 203 -9.46 8.11 -10.16
CA LYS A 203 -10.91 8.37 -10.35
C LYS A 203 -11.46 7.57 -11.52
N LEU A 204 -10.80 7.67 -12.67
CA LEU A 204 -11.25 7.05 -13.91
C LEU A 204 -10.92 5.55 -13.96
N ARG A 205 -9.78 5.15 -13.38
CA ARG A 205 -9.26 3.78 -13.45
C ARG A 205 -8.64 3.36 -12.11
N PRO A 206 -9.42 3.30 -11.02
CA PRO A 206 -8.90 3.11 -9.66
C PRO A 206 -8.49 1.67 -9.32
N VAL A 207 -8.80 0.71 -10.21
CA VAL A 207 -8.45 -0.71 -10.06
C VAL A 207 -7.54 -1.22 -11.17
N ASP A 208 -7.28 -0.39 -12.17
CA ASP A 208 -6.37 -0.73 -13.26
C ASP A 208 -4.97 -0.24 -12.90
N THR A 209 -3.96 -0.79 -13.57
CA THR A 209 -2.59 -0.30 -13.49
C THR A 209 -2.13 0.27 -14.83
N ALA A 210 -0.93 0.86 -14.85
CA ALA A 210 -0.28 1.26 -16.10
C ALA A 210 0.12 0.07 -16.99
N VAL A 211 0.10 -1.16 -16.45
CA VAL A 211 0.38 -2.38 -17.21
C VAL A 211 -0.93 -3.04 -17.57
N ASP A 212 -1.25 -3.07 -18.85
CA ASP A 212 -2.48 -3.67 -19.35
C ASP A 212 -2.60 -5.15 -18.95
N GLY A 213 -3.81 -5.54 -18.56
CA GLY A 213 -4.11 -6.89 -18.06
C GLY A 213 -3.75 -7.11 -16.59
N VAL A 214 -3.15 -6.11 -15.90
CA VAL A 214 -2.84 -6.17 -14.48
C VAL A 214 -3.72 -5.19 -13.69
N PHE A 215 -4.41 -5.70 -12.67
CA PHE A 215 -5.40 -5.00 -11.86
C PHE A 215 -5.08 -5.09 -10.37
N LEU A 216 -5.65 -4.19 -9.58
CA LEU A 216 -5.47 -4.08 -8.12
C LEU A 216 -6.78 -4.30 -7.38
N ALA A 217 -6.73 -5.03 -6.27
CA ALA A 217 -7.87 -5.20 -5.37
C ALA A 217 -7.44 -5.23 -3.89
N GLY A 218 -8.10 -4.43 -3.07
CA GLY A 218 -7.91 -4.45 -1.62
C GLY A 218 -6.75 -3.60 -1.13
N CYS A 219 -6.25 -3.91 0.06
CA CYS A 219 -5.30 -3.06 0.77
C CYS A 219 -3.92 -2.95 0.12
N CYS A 220 -3.59 -3.76 -0.89
CA CYS A 220 -2.33 -3.65 -1.63
C CYS A 220 -2.21 -2.35 -2.41
N GLN A 221 -3.35 -1.74 -2.80
CA GLN A 221 -3.42 -0.43 -3.45
C GLN A 221 -3.41 0.73 -2.45
N GLY A 222 -3.71 0.47 -1.18
CA GLY A 222 -3.72 1.49 -0.14
C GLY A 222 -4.69 1.15 1.00
N PRO A 223 -4.54 1.78 2.18
CA PRO A 223 -5.35 1.48 3.35
C PRO A 223 -6.85 1.63 3.09
N LYS A 224 -7.65 0.65 3.49
CA LYS A 224 -9.11 0.65 3.31
C LYS A 224 -9.80 -0.36 4.22
N ASP A 225 -11.10 -0.20 4.40
CA ASP A 225 -11.91 -1.13 5.17
C ASP A 225 -12.42 -2.31 4.32
N ILE A 226 -13.15 -3.22 4.96
CA ILE A 226 -13.69 -4.42 4.33
C ILE A 226 -14.71 -4.07 3.24
N PRO A 227 -15.71 -3.19 3.47
CA PRO A 227 -16.65 -2.78 2.41
C PRO A 227 -15.96 -2.22 1.16
N ASP A 228 -15.02 -1.29 1.32
CA ASP A 228 -14.26 -0.73 0.21
C ASP A 228 -13.45 -1.81 -0.51
N THR A 229 -12.84 -2.74 0.24
CA THR A 229 -12.08 -3.87 -0.32
C THR A 229 -12.96 -4.79 -1.16
N ILE A 230 -14.17 -5.13 -0.68
CA ILE A 230 -15.12 -5.96 -1.42
C ILE A 230 -15.61 -5.24 -2.68
N ALA A 231 -15.90 -3.95 -2.59
CA ALA A 231 -16.29 -3.14 -3.74
C ALA A 231 -15.17 -3.08 -4.78
N GLN A 232 -13.92 -2.87 -4.35
CA GLN A 232 -12.76 -2.83 -5.23
C GLN A 232 -12.49 -4.20 -5.88
N ALA A 233 -12.68 -5.31 -5.16
CA ALA A 233 -12.54 -6.65 -5.72
C ALA A 233 -13.56 -6.92 -6.84
N LYS A 234 -14.82 -6.50 -6.66
CA LYS A 234 -15.85 -6.57 -7.71
C LYS A 234 -15.49 -5.71 -8.92
N ALA A 235 -14.98 -4.50 -8.69
CA ALA A 235 -14.54 -3.61 -9.75
C ALA A 235 -13.35 -4.20 -10.53
N ALA A 236 -12.34 -4.73 -9.84
CA ALA A 236 -11.19 -5.38 -10.46
C ALA A 236 -11.60 -6.60 -11.30
N ALA A 237 -12.54 -7.41 -10.80
CA ALA A 237 -13.09 -8.53 -11.57
C ALA A 237 -13.81 -8.04 -12.84
N ALA A 238 -14.61 -6.98 -12.75
CA ALA A 238 -15.29 -6.39 -13.90
C ALA A 238 -14.28 -5.83 -14.93
N SER A 239 -13.26 -5.07 -14.49
CA SER A 239 -12.21 -4.56 -15.36
C SER A 239 -11.43 -5.68 -16.04
N ALA A 240 -11.11 -6.76 -15.31
CA ALA A 240 -10.42 -7.93 -15.87
C ALA A 240 -11.28 -8.70 -16.87
N LEU A 241 -12.61 -8.76 -16.69
CA LEU A 241 -13.52 -9.42 -17.61
C LEU A 241 -13.58 -8.73 -18.98
N ILE A 242 -13.37 -7.40 -19.07
CA ILE A 242 -13.44 -6.66 -20.33
C ILE A 242 -12.49 -7.24 -21.41
N PRO A 243 -11.17 -7.34 -21.20
CA PRO A 243 -10.27 -7.93 -22.19
C PRO A 243 -10.52 -9.43 -22.38
N LEU A 244 -10.92 -10.15 -21.33
CA LEU A 244 -11.23 -11.58 -21.41
C LEU A 244 -12.42 -11.86 -22.35
N MET A 245 -13.50 -11.09 -22.23
CA MET A 245 -14.70 -11.25 -23.04
C MET A 245 -14.52 -10.76 -24.47
N ARG A 246 -13.72 -9.70 -24.68
CA ARG A 246 -13.41 -9.23 -26.04
C ARG A 246 -12.58 -10.24 -26.83
N GLY A 247 -11.75 -11.04 -26.14
CA GLY A 247 -10.87 -12.04 -26.77
C GLY A 247 -9.67 -11.45 -27.53
N VAL A 248 -9.75 -10.18 -27.92
CA VAL A 248 -8.68 -9.40 -28.55
C VAL A 248 -8.58 -8.02 -27.88
N VAL A 249 -7.36 -7.50 -27.78
CA VAL A 249 -7.09 -6.16 -27.26
C VAL A 249 -6.22 -5.40 -28.27
N PRO A 250 -6.55 -4.13 -28.58
CA PRO A 250 -5.64 -3.30 -29.35
C PRO A 250 -4.39 -3.06 -28.51
N MET A 251 -3.22 -3.15 -29.15
CA MET A 251 -1.95 -2.76 -28.54
C MET A 251 -1.45 -1.49 -29.19
N GLU A 252 -0.69 -0.71 -28.44
CA GLU A 252 -0.07 0.51 -28.94
C GLU A 252 0.94 0.17 -30.05
N ALA A 253 0.79 0.83 -31.20
CA ALA A 253 1.65 0.59 -32.36
C ALA A 253 3.01 1.32 -32.27
N ALA A 254 3.30 2.01 -31.16
CA ALA A 254 4.59 2.65 -30.91
C ALA A 254 5.66 1.61 -30.55
N THR A 255 5.94 0.68 -31.47
CA THR A 255 6.92 -0.40 -31.29
C THR A 255 8.23 -0.08 -31.99
N ALA A 256 9.32 -0.73 -31.57
CA ALA A 256 10.61 -0.58 -32.23
C ALA A 256 10.68 -1.47 -33.47
N ILE A 257 11.20 -0.92 -34.57
CA ILE A 257 11.44 -1.62 -35.84
C ILE A 257 12.93 -1.53 -36.18
N VAL A 258 13.48 -2.63 -36.70
CA VAL A 258 14.86 -2.71 -37.17
C VAL A 258 14.88 -2.59 -38.68
N ASP A 259 15.72 -1.68 -39.19
CA ASP A 259 16.10 -1.60 -40.60
C ASP A 259 17.20 -2.63 -40.89
N PRO A 260 16.92 -3.66 -41.72
CA PRO A 260 17.88 -4.72 -42.00
C PRO A 260 19.09 -4.24 -42.81
N GLU A 261 18.97 -3.15 -43.59
CA GLU A 261 20.08 -2.65 -44.41
C GLU A 261 21.15 -1.93 -43.56
N LEU A 262 20.74 -1.39 -42.41
CA LEU A 262 21.62 -0.70 -41.47
C LEU A 262 22.07 -1.59 -40.29
N CYS A 263 21.42 -2.73 -40.10
CA CYS A 263 21.67 -3.59 -38.95
C CYS A 263 22.91 -4.47 -39.17
N ALA A 264 23.89 -4.35 -38.28
CA ALA A 264 25.09 -5.20 -38.29
C ALA A 264 25.00 -6.42 -37.35
N GLY A 265 23.84 -6.69 -36.74
CA GLY A 265 23.64 -7.84 -35.87
C GLY A 265 24.46 -7.82 -34.56
N CYS A 266 24.82 -6.65 -34.02
CA CYS A 266 25.71 -6.54 -32.85
C CYS A 266 25.13 -7.01 -31.51
N GLY A 267 23.81 -7.22 -31.41
CA GLY A 267 23.16 -7.78 -30.21
C GLY A 267 22.91 -6.81 -29.06
N MET A 268 23.43 -5.58 -29.07
CA MET A 268 23.25 -4.60 -27.97
C MET A 268 21.78 -4.32 -27.63
N CYS A 269 20.89 -4.38 -28.63
CA CYS A 269 19.46 -4.20 -28.43
C CYS A 269 18.81 -5.32 -27.60
N VAL A 270 19.36 -6.54 -27.67
CA VAL A 270 18.87 -7.71 -26.91
C VAL A 270 19.19 -7.52 -25.43
N GLU A 271 20.40 -7.08 -25.12
CA GLU A 271 20.86 -6.90 -23.73
C GLU A 271 20.10 -5.77 -23.01
N ILE A 272 19.83 -4.66 -23.70
CA ILE A 272 19.22 -3.49 -23.07
C ILE A 272 17.70 -3.62 -22.87
N CYS A 273 17.05 -4.58 -23.52
CA CYS A 273 15.59 -4.67 -23.47
C CYS A 273 15.11 -5.37 -22.19
N PRO A 274 14.38 -4.68 -21.29
CA PRO A 274 13.89 -5.31 -20.05
C PRO A 274 12.72 -6.28 -20.27
N TYR A 275 12.21 -6.37 -21.51
CA TYR A 275 11.07 -7.19 -21.91
C TYR A 275 11.48 -8.37 -22.81
N GLY A 276 12.75 -8.48 -23.20
CA GLY A 276 13.23 -9.51 -24.12
C GLY A 276 12.60 -9.44 -25.52
N ALA A 277 12.22 -8.25 -25.99
CA ALA A 277 11.55 -8.09 -27.27
C ALA A 277 12.47 -8.24 -28.49
N PRO A 278 13.72 -7.71 -28.49
CA PRO A 278 14.67 -7.91 -29.56
C PRO A 278 15.35 -9.28 -29.46
N ALA A 279 15.57 -9.92 -30.61
CA ALA A 279 16.37 -11.13 -30.74
C ALA A 279 17.25 -11.05 -32.00
N LEU A 280 18.39 -11.76 -31.99
CA LEU A 280 19.21 -11.93 -33.19
C LEU A 280 18.59 -13.00 -34.09
N ASP A 281 18.43 -12.68 -35.36
CA ASP A 281 18.05 -13.63 -36.40
C ASP A 281 19.34 -14.24 -36.99
N PRO A 282 19.64 -15.51 -36.68
CA PRO A 282 20.88 -16.14 -37.10
C PRO A 282 20.94 -16.42 -38.60
N LEU A 283 19.79 -16.45 -39.30
CA LEU A 283 19.74 -16.70 -40.74
C LEU A 283 20.15 -15.45 -41.52
N TRP A 284 19.68 -14.29 -41.07
CA TRP A 284 19.88 -13.02 -41.77
C TRP A 284 21.01 -12.18 -41.17
N GLY A 285 21.52 -12.53 -39.98
CA GLY A 285 22.58 -11.78 -39.32
C GLY A 285 22.15 -10.41 -38.80
N VAL A 286 20.84 -10.19 -38.64
CA VAL A 286 20.25 -8.91 -38.19
C VAL A 286 19.42 -9.11 -36.93
N SER A 287 19.19 -8.05 -36.18
CA SER A 287 18.24 -8.09 -35.06
C SER A 287 16.79 -7.96 -35.57
N ARG A 288 15.84 -8.60 -34.90
CA ARG A 288 14.40 -8.42 -35.10
C ARG A 288 13.73 -8.11 -33.77
N VAL A 289 12.66 -7.33 -33.80
CA VAL A 289 11.86 -6.99 -32.61
C VAL A 289 10.52 -7.70 -32.68
N ASN A 290 10.18 -8.43 -31.61
CA ASN A 290 8.83 -8.93 -31.43
C ASN A 290 7.91 -7.78 -30.99
N ALA A 291 7.05 -7.31 -31.90
CA ALA A 291 6.13 -6.21 -31.64
C ALA A 291 5.16 -6.48 -30.47
N VAL A 292 4.84 -7.76 -30.18
CA VAL A 292 3.95 -8.14 -29.06
C VAL A 292 4.61 -7.94 -27.70
N LEU A 293 5.92 -8.18 -27.62
CA LEU A 293 6.70 -8.01 -26.38
C LEU A 293 7.18 -6.55 -26.19
N CYS A 294 7.24 -5.78 -27.27
CA CYS A 294 7.74 -4.41 -27.24
C CYS A 294 6.77 -3.46 -26.52
N LYS A 295 7.21 -2.84 -25.42
CA LYS A 295 6.45 -1.80 -24.69
C LYS A 295 6.79 -0.36 -25.11
N GLY A 296 7.42 -0.18 -26.26
CA GLY A 296 7.67 1.15 -26.83
C GLY A 296 8.60 2.09 -26.06
N CYS A 297 9.38 1.61 -25.09
CA CYS A 297 10.24 2.48 -24.26
C CYS A 297 11.41 3.16 -24.98
N GLY A 298 11.75 2.73 -26.21
CA GLY A 298 12.81 3.35 -27.01
C GLY A 298 14.26 3.04 -26.61
N ALA A 299 14.51 2.32 -25.51
CA ALA A 299 15.88 2.03 -25.02
C ALA A 299 16.78 1.41 -26.11
N CYS A 300 16.29 0.41 -26.83
CA CYS A 300 17.04 -0.22 -27.93
C CYS A 300 17.31 0.73 -29.11
N ALA A 301 16.43 1.70 -29.40
CA ALA A 301 16.62 2.67 -30.46
C ALA A 301 17.75 3.65 -30.12
N VAL A 302 17.81 4.11 -28.87
CA VAL A 302 18.87 5.00 -28.37
C VAL A 302 20.22 4.28 -28.29
N THR A 303 20.23 3.01 -27.89
CA THR A 303 21.45 2.20 -27.76
C THR A 303 22.03 1.76 -29.11
N CYS A 304 21.24 1.74 -30.19
CA CYS A 304 21.67 1.20 -31.48
C CYS A 304 22.77 2.06 -32.13
N PRO A 305 24.03 1.58 -32.24
CA PRO A 305 25.13 2.38 -32.76
C PRO A 305 24.99 2.68 -34.26
N SER A 306 24.42 1.74 -35.03
CA SER A 306 24.18 1.92 -36.45
C SER A 306 22.91 2.70 -36.77
N LYS A 307 22.15 3.12 -35.74
CA LYS A 307 20.84 3.80 -35.88
C LYS A 307 19.84 3.00 -36.73
N ALA A 308 20.01 1.69 -36.80
CA ALA A 308 19.13 0.78 -37.52
C ALA A 308 17.76 0.62 -36.84
N ILE A 309 17.66 0.93 -35.54
CA ILE A 309 16.42 0.77 -34.78
C ILE A 309 15.69 2.10 -34.67
N ARG A 310 14.42 2.12 -35.08
CA ARG A 310 13.53 3.28 -34.94
C ARG A 310 12.34 2.91 -34.06
N LEU A 311 11.98 3.81 -33.14
CA LEU A 311 10.73 3.70 -32.40
C LEU A 311 9.63 4.38 -33.21
N GLN A 312 8.59 3.64 -33.58
CA GLN A 312 7.44 4.23 -34.28
C GLN A 312 6.78 5.29 -33.41
N HIS A 313 6.30 6.38 -34.03
CA HIS A 313 5.75 7.59 -33.39
C HIS A 313 6.74 8.45 -32.57
N PHE A 314 7.99 8.01 -32.43
CA PHE A 314 9.08 8.74 -31.79
C PHE A 314 10.37 8.61 -32.61
N THR A 315 10.27 8.80 -33.92
CA THR A 315 11.45 8.69 -34.81
C THR A 315 12.41 9.86 -34.56
N PRO A 316 13.71 9.70 -34.85
CA PRO A 316 14.68 10.79 -34.73
C PRO A 316 14.21 12.07 -35.46
N ASP A 317 13.68 11.94 -36.68
CA ASP A 317 13.18 13.07 -37.48
C ASP A 317 12.00 13.77 -36.79
N GLN A 318 11.08 13.01 -36.17
CA GLN A 318 9.95 13.58 -35.43
C GLN A 318 10.41 14.34 -34.18
N ILE A 319 11.37 13.78 -33.43
CA ILE A 319 11.92 14.41 -32.24
C ILE A 319 12.74 15.65 -32.60
N LEU A 320 13.56 15.59 -33.65
CA LEU A 320 14.33 16.74 -34.13
C LEU A 320 13.40 17.85 -34.60
N ALA A 321 12.35 17.54 -35.36
CA ALA A 321 11.34 18.53 -35.74
C ALA A 321 10.65 19.19 -34.52
N GLN A 322 10.39 18.43 -33.44
CA GLN A 322 9.87 19.00 -32.18
C GLN A 322 10.87 19.94 -31.52
N VAL A 323 12.17 19.60 -31.55
CA VAL A 323 13.24 20.45 -31.00
C VAL A 323 13.39 21.71 -31.83
N GLU A 324 13.48 21.59 -33.15
CA GLU A 324 13.59 22.71 -34.11
C GLU A 324 12.45 23.71 -33.91
N ALA A 325 11.21 23.22 -33.80
CA ALA A 325 10.04 24.05 -33.54
C ALA A 325 10.14 24.84 -32.21
N LEU A 326 10.82 24.30 -31.20
CA LEU A 326 11.05 24.99 -29.92
C LEU A 326 12.18 26.02 -29.99
N VAL A 327 13.26 25.71 -30.71
CA VAL A 327 14.47 26.56 -30.77
C VAL A 327 14.48 27.55 -31.94
N GLY A 328 13.54 27.44 -32.88
CA GLY A 328 13.36 28.37 -34.00
C GLY A 328 14.48 28.35 -35.04
N TRP A 329 15.12 27.19 -35.22
CA TRP A 329 16.10 26.97 -36.30
C TRP A 329 15.39 26.65 -37.61
#